data_AF-A0A849DN46-F1
#
_entry.id   AF-A0A849DN46-F1
#
_cell.length_a   1.000
_cell.length_b   1.000
_cell.length_c   1.000
_cell.angle_alpha   90.00
_cell.angle_beta   90.00
_cell.angle_gamma   90.00
#
_symmetry.space_group_name_H-M   'P 1'
#
loop_
_entity.id
_entity.type
_entity.pdbx_description
1 polymer ?
#
loop_
_entity_poly.entity_id
_entity_poly.type
_entity_poly.pdbx_seq_one_letter_code
_entity_poly.pdbx_strand_id
1 'polypeptide(L)'
;MSDRPEQPEYQRVSEHLRSRIRGGEYPVGSQLPSLAALMQQYSASATVVRMALRELRSSGVVITRQGKGAFVLAAPEDGDDRGSSAEFHMIMRRLDGIQDGMRQIEQRLAVLESAAQQPAPAGNGHQPQ
;
A
#
# COMPACT_ATOMS: atom_id res chain seq x y z
N MET A 1 -7.36 16.01 38.71
CA MET A 1 -5.96 16.22 38.29
C MET A 1 -5.28 14.86 38.16
N SER A 2 -5.29 14.29 36.95
CA SER A 2 -4.41 13.20 36.52
C SER A 2 -4.40 13.18 34.99
N ASP A 3 -3.78 14.19 34.37
CA ASP A 3 -3.46 14.21 32.94
C ASP A 3 -1.92 14.15 32.86
N ARG A 4 -1.37 12.94 33.01
CA ARG A 4 -0.03 12.63 32.51
C ARG A 4 -0.31 11.84 31.24
N PRO A 5 0.12 12.26 30.04
CA PRO A 5 -0.09 11.43 28.88
C PRO A 5 0.82 10.21 29.05
N GLU A 6 0.24 9.09 29.50
CA GLU A 6 0.66 7.78 29.01
C GLU A 6 0.87 7.94 27.51
N GLN A 7 2.05 7.57 27.00
CA GLN A 7 2.37 7.72 25.57
C GLN A 7 1.12 7.41 24.74
N PRO A 8 0.60 8.39 23.96
CA PRO A 8 -0.64 8.22 23.25
C PRO A 8 -0.61 6.89 22.50
N GLU A 9 -1.64 6.06 22.66
CA GLU A 9 -1.65 4.68 22.16
C GLU A 9 -1.29 4.59 20.67
N TYR A 10 -1.60 5.65 19.91
CA TYR A 10 -1.24 5.80 18.51
C TYR A 10 0.27 5.93 18.27
N GLN A 11 1.02 6.60 19.15
CA GLN A 11 2.48 6.73 19.06
C GLN A 11 3.14 5.37 19.25
N ARG A 12 2.68 4.55 20.20
CA ARG A 12 3.20 3.19 20.35
C ARG A 12 2.97 2.35 19.10
N VAL A 13 1.77 2.43 18.52
CA VAL A 13 1.44 1.71 17.28
C VAL A 13 2.29 2.21 16.11
N SER A 14 2.49 3.53 16.01
CA SER A 14 3.34 4.17 15.00
C SER A 14 4.79 3.71 15.11
N GLU A 15 5.38 3.80 16.30
CA GLU A 15 6.77 3.39 16.56
C GLU A 15 6.99 1.89 16.29
N HIS A 16 6.03 1.05 16.68
CA HIS A 16 6.11 -0.39 16.45
C HIS A 16 6.01 -0.73 14.96
N LEU A 17 5.11 -0.09 14.21
CA LEU A 17 5.06 -0.19 12.74
C LEU A 17 6.36 0.28 12.11
N ARG A 18 6.91 1.41 12.57
CA ARG A 18 8.17 1.98 12.09
C ARG A 18 9.33 1.00 12.28
N SER A 19 9.38 0.35 13.44
CA SER A 19 10.38 -0.69 13.74
C SER A 19 10.26 -1.90 12.82
N ARG A 20 9.04 -2.37 12.54
CA ARG A 20 8.81 -3.51 11.62
C ARG A 20 9.16 -3.17 10.16
N ILE A 21 8.87 -1.94 9.73
CA ILE A 21 9.29 -1.43 8.43
C ILE A 21 10.83 -1.40 8.35
N ARG A 22 11.49 -0.87 9.38
CA ARG A 22 12.95 -0.84 9.48
C ARG A 22 13.57 -2.25 9.49
N GLY A 23 12.91 -3.19 10.17
CA GLY A 23 13.29 -4.60 10.21
C GLY A 23 13.10 -5.36 8.90
N GLY A 24 12.56 -4.71 7.86
CA GLY A 24 12.35 -5.31 6.54
C GLY A 24 11.12 -6.21 6.44
N GLU A 25 10.30 -6.29 7.50
CA GLU A 25 9.05 -7.06 7.47
C GLU A 25 8.05 -6.48 6.47
N TYR A 26 8.11 -5.16 6.29
CA TYR A 26 7.38 -4.44 5.25
C TYR A 26 8.38 -3.68 4.37
N PRO A 27 8.82 -4.28 3.24
CA PRO A 27 9.79 -3.65 2.35
C PRO A 27 9.20 -2.41 1.67
N VAL A 28 10.07 -1.49 1.23
CA VAL A 28 9.66 -0.31 0.45
C VAL A 28 8.85 -0.73 -0.78
N GLY A 29 7.74 -0.05 -1.04
CA GLY A 29 6.77 -0.38 -2.08
C GLY A 29 5.71 -1.42 -1.69
N SER A 30 5.86 -2.10 -0.54
CA SER A 30 4.87 -3.08 -0.08
C SER A 30 3.65 -2.42 0.54
N GLN A 31 2.53 -3.12 0.50
CA GLN A 31 1.29 -2.71 1.14
C GLN A 31 1.34 -3.11 2.62
N LEU A 32 1.05 -2.16 3.50
CA LEU A 32 0.79 -2.46 4.91
C LEU A 32 -0.52 -3.22 5.07
N PRO A 33 -0.69 -3.97 6.19
CA PRO A 33 -1.95 -4.60 6.51
C PRO A 33 -3.11 -3.59 6.51
N SER A 34 -4.31 -4.08 6.20
CA SER A 34 -5.51 -3.25 6.17
C SER A 34 -5.79 -2.60 7.53
N LEU A 35 -6.58 -1.53 7.54
CA LEU A 35 -6.99 -0.88 8.80
C LEU A 35 -7.59 -1.89 9.79
N ALA A 36 -8.43 -2.81 9.30
CA ALA A 36 -9.05 -3.86 10.12
C ALA A 36 -8.00 -4.86 10.66
N ALA A 37 -7.04 -5.27 9.84
CA ALA A 37 -5.98 -6.18 10.26
C ALA A 37 -5.07 -5.52 11.31
N LEU A 38 -4.74 -4.24 11.15
CA LEU A 38 -3.97 -3.47 12.13
C LEU A 38 -4.75 -3.29 13.44
N MET A 39 -6.06 -3.02 13.38
CA MET A 39 -6.90 -2.95 14.58
C MET A 39 -6.88 -4.28 15.36
N GLN A 40 -6.97 -5.41 14.67
CA GLN A 40 -6.87 -6.73 15.30
C GLN A 40 -5.47 -6.99 15.86
N GLN A 41 -4.43 -6.71 15.08
CA GLN A 41 -3.04 -6.97 15.48
C GLN A 41 -2.65 -6.17 16.72
N TYR A 42 -3.05 -4.90 16.80
CA TYR A 42 -2.68 -4.01 17.90
C TYR A 42 -3.76 -3.95 18.98
N SER A 43 -4.88 -4.66 18.82
CA SER A 43 -6.05 -4.56 19.70
C SER A 43 -6.46 -3.11 19.99
N ALA A 44 -6.39 -2.28 18.95
CA ALA A 44 -6.54 -0.82 19.03
C ALA A 44 -7.77 -0.34 18.26
N SER A 45 -8.31 0.81 18.67
CA SER A 45 -9.45 1.41 17.97
C SER A 45 -9.06 1.90 16.55
N ALA A 46 -10.06 2.00 15.65
CA ALA A 46 -9.86 2.53 14.31
C ALA A 46 -9.25 3.94 14.31
N THR A 47 -9.62 4.76 15.31
CA THR A 47 -9.08 6.11 15.49
C THR A 47 -7.59 6.08 15.83
N VAL A 48 -7.18 5.22 16.75
CA VAL A 48 -5.78 5.04 17.15
C VAL A 48 -4.93 4.59 15.97
N VAL A 49 -5.36 3.56 15.23
CA VAL A 49 -4.62 3.07 14.06
C VAL A 49 -4.55 4.14 12.97
N ARG A 50 -5.64 4.89 12.74
CA ARG A 50 -5.64 5.98 11.75
C ARG A 50 -4.71 7.13 12.14
N MET A 51 -4.61 7.45 13.43
CA MET A 51 -3.65 8.45 13.93
C MET A 51 -2.21 7.97 13.77
N ALA A 52 -1.92 6.70 14.08
CA ALA A 52 -0.59 6.12 13.89
C ALA A 52 -0.17 6.14 12.40
N LEU A 53 -1.05 5.71 11.50
CA LEU A 53 -0.80 5.78 10.06
C LEU A 53 -0.65 7.23 9.56
N ARG A 54 -1.36 8.19 10.16
CA ARG A 54 -1.21 9.62 9.82
C ARG A 54 0.15 10.16 10.24
N GLU A 55 0.67 9.74 11.38
CA GLU A 55 2.00 10.10 11.87
C GLU A 55 3.10 9.51 10.99
N LEU A 56 3.01 8.22 10.66
CA LEU A 56 3.91 7.59 9.68
C LEU A 56 3.85 8.25 8.30
N ARG A 57 2.67 8.75 7.90
CA ARG A 57 2.52 9.51 6.66
C ARG A 57 3.17 10.90 6.77
N SER A 58 3.04 11.56 7.92
CA SER A 58 3.63 12.87 8.16
C SER A 58 5.16 12.83 8.15
N SER A 59 5.73 11.70 8.57
CA SER A 59 7.19 11.45 8.56
C SER A 59 7.68 10.83 7.25
N GLY A 60 6.82 10.71 6.23
CA GLY A 60 7.20 10.19 4.90
C GLY A 60 7.51 8.69 4.85
N VAL A 61 7.24 7.93 5.91
CA VAL A 61 7.51 6.48 5.98
C VAL A 61 6.47 5.69 5.17
N VAL A 62 5.22 6.16 5.15
CA VAL A 62 4.11 5.49 4.46
C VAL A 62 3.25 6.46 3.67
N ILE A 63 2.57 5.98 2.64
CA ILE A 63 1.53 6.73 1.91
C ILE A 63 0.20 6.00 2.03
N THR A 64 -0.91 6.74 2.01
CA THR A 64 -2.25 6.16 1.94
C THR A 64 -2.88 6.46 0.60
N ARG A 65 -3.31 5.41 -0.10
CA ARG A 65 -4.01 5.50 -1.38
C ARG A 65 -5.49 5.20 -1.17
N GLN A 66 -6.35 6.12 -1.59
CA GLN A 66 -7.79 5.93 -1.45
C GLN A 66 -8.25 4.63 -2.11
N GLY A 67 -9.01 3.83 -1.35
CA GLY A 67 -9.51 2.52 -1.78
C GLY A 67 -8.46 1.41 -1.88
N LYS A 68 -7.16 1.70 -1.76
CA LYS A 68 -6.08 0.71 -1.93
C LYS A 68 -5.21 0.49 -0.69
N GLY A 69 -5.39 1.26 0.38
CA GLY A 69 -4.70 1.04 1.66
C GLY A 69 -3.42 1.87 1.82
N ALA A 70 -2.56 1.45 2.75
CA ALA A 70 -1.30 2.14 3.05
C ALA A 70 -0.10 1.37 2.46
N PHE A 71 0.91 2.09 1.96
CA PHE A 71 2.11 1.50 1.36
C PHE A 71 3.36 2.08 2.00
N VAL A 72 4.38 1.24 2.19
CA VAL A 72 5.69 1.65 2.71
C VAL A 72 6.45 2.37 1.61
N LEU A 73 7.07 3.49 1.98
CA LEU A 73 7.68 4.39 1.02
C LEU A 73 9.19 4.53 1.18
N ALA A 74 9.65 4.54 2.42
CA ALA A 74 11.06 4.62 2.76
C ALA A 74 11.30 3.85 4.05
N ALA A 75 12.47 3.25 4.17
CA ALA A 75 12.95 2.84 5.47
C ALA A 75 13.16 4.12 6.31
N PRO A 76 12.70 4.16 7.56
CA PRO A 76 12.93 5.33 8.42
C PRO A 76 14.43 5.45 8.70
N GLU A 77 15.11 6.36 8.01
CA GLU A 77 16.50 6.78 8.27
C GLU A 77 16.55 7.52 9.62
N ASP A 78 17.64 7.35 10.37
CA ASP A 78 17.86 8.02 11.65
C ASP A 78 18.17 9.52 11.44
N GLY A 79 17.12 10.29 11.15
CA GLY A 79 17.12 11.75 11.18
C GLY A 79 17.11 12.42 9.81
N ASP A 80 15.93 12.82 9.34
CA ASP A 80 15.67 14.14 8.77
C ASP A 80 14.17 14.29 8.45
N ASP A 81 13.42 15.02 9.30
CA ASP A 81 11.97 15.21 9.17
C ASP A 81 11.60 16.50 8.39
N ARG A 82 12.54 17.26 7.81
CA ARG A 82 12.23 18.64 7.33
C ARG A 82 12.41 18.95 5.84
N GLY A 83 13.07 18.11 5.04
CA GLY A 83 13.33 18.41 3.61
C GLY A 83 12.42 17.70 2.58
N SER A 84 11.79 16.58 2.97
CA SER A 84 11.31 15.57 2.02
C SER A 84 9.83 15.73 1.58
N SER A 85 9.30 16.96 1.47
CA SER A 85 7.86 17.10 1.18
C SER A 85 7.53 17.35 -0.29
N ALA A 86 8.09 18.36 -0.96
CA ALA A 86 7.61 18.77 -2.30
C ALA A 86 8.15 17.90 -3.45
N GLU A 87 9.46 17.72 -3.55
CA GLU A 87 10.11 16.87 -4.55
C GLU A 87 9.65 15.41 -4.43
N PHE A 88 9.49 14.99 -3.19
CA PHE A 88 8.91 13.71 -2.79
C PHE A 88 7.48 13.50 -3.30
N HIS A 89 6.56 14.46 -3.11
CA HIS A 89 5.20 14.35 -3.67
C HIS A 89 5.21 14.22 -5.21
N MET A 90 6.18 14.84 -5.91
CA MET A 90 6.32 14.73 -7.36
C MET A 90 6.80 13.34 -7.80
N ILE A 91 7.81 12.78 -7.13
CA ILE A 91 8.28 11.41 -7.38
C ILE A 91 7.13 10.41 -7.16
N MET A 92 6.33 10.61 -6.12
CA MET A 92 5.21 9.71 -5.81
C MET A 92 4.08 9.76 -6.82
N ARG A 93 3.69 10.95 -7.29
CA ARG A 93 2.71 11.10 -8.38
C ARG A 93 3.14 10.34 -9.64
N ARG A 94 4.45 10.30 -9.91
CA ARG A 94 5.02 9.57 -11.05
C ARG A 94 4.99 8.05 -10.83
N LEU A 95 5.31 7.58 -9.63
CA LEU A 95 5.26 6.15 -9.28
C LEU A 95 3.84 5.58 -9.33
N ASP A 96 2.83 6.31 -8.83
CA ASP A 96 1.42 5.90 -8.95
C ASP A 96 1.01 5.70 -10.42
N GLY A 97 1.43 6.62 -11.30
CA GLY A 97 1.18 6.51 -12.74
C GLY A 97 1.84 5.27 -13.37
N ILE A 98 3.06 4.94 -12.97
CA ILE A 98 3.78 3.75 -13.46
C ILE A 98 3.06 2.47 -13.01
N GLN A 99 2.69 2.36 -11.72
CA GLN A 99 1.98 1.18 -11.20
C GLN A 99 0.60 0.99 -11.83
N ASP A 100 -0.12 2.08 -12.10
CA ASP A 100 -1.40 2.01 -12.80
C ASP A 100 -1.24 1.57 -14.25
N GLY A 101 -0.21 2.07 -14.94
CA GLY A 101 0.16 1.57 -16.26
C GLY A 101 0.49 0.07 -16.25
N MET A 102 1.26 -0.40 -15.26
CA MET A 102 1.62 -1.81 -15.14
C MET A 102 0.39 -2.71 -14.93
N ARG A 103 -0.54 -2.32 -14.04
CA ARG A 103 -1.82 -3.02 -13.86
C ARG A 103 -2.63 -3.09 -15.16
N GLN A 104 -2.65 -2.01 -15.93
CA GLN A 104 -3.36 -1.97 -17.21
C GLN A 104 -2.74 -2.94 -18.22
N ILE A 105 -1.42 -3.07 -18.21
CA ILE A 105 -0.70 -4.05 -19.05
C ILE A 105 -1.05 -5.47 -18.64
N GLU A 106 -0.99 -5.78 -17.34
CA GLU A 106 -1.34 -7.10 -16.80
C GLU A 106 -2.78 -7.51 -17.15
N GLN A 107 -3.74 -6.59 -17.01
CA GLN A 107 -5.14 -6.85 -17.37
C GLN A 107 -5.32 -7.11 -18.86
N ARG A 108 -4.62 -6.36 -19.72
CA ARG A 108 -4.67 -6.58 -21.18
C ARG A 108 -4.03 -7.91 -21.57
N LEU A 109 -2.93 -8.28 -20.91
CA LEU A 109 -2.26 -9.55 -21.13
C LEU A 109 -3.19 -10.72 -20.76
N ALA A 110 -3.85 -10.67 -19.59
CA ALA A 110 -4.79 -11.69 -19.16
C ALA A 110 -5.96 -11.91 -20.15
N VAL A 111 -6.47 -10.83 -20.77
CA VAL A 111 -7.51 -10.91 -21.82
C VAL A 111 -6.97 -11.60 -23.07
N LEU A 112 -5.76 -11.27 -23.51
CA LEU A 112 -5.14 -11.89 -24.68
C LEU A 112 -4.83 -13.37 -24.45
N GLU A 113 -4.30 -13.73 -23.29
CA GLU A 113 -4.05 -15.12 -22.90
C GLU A 113 -5.37 -15.93 -22.88
N SER A 114 -6.42 -15.35 -22.32
CA SER A 114 -7.76 -15.96 -22.30
C SER A 114 -8.33 -16.17 -23.70
N ALA A 115 -8.11 -15.23 -24.63
CA ALA A 115 -8.56 -15.33 -26.02
C ALA A 115 -7.75 -16.36 -26.82
N ALA A 116 -6.43 -16.44 -26.59
CA ALA A 116 -5.56 -17.43 -27.23
C ALA A 116 -5.87 -18.86 -26.75
N GLN A 117 -6.41 -19.03 -25.54
CA GLN A 117 -6.72 -20.33 -24.95
C GLN A 117 -8.12 -20.87 -25.35
N GLN A 118 -8.96 -20.08 -26.03
CA GLN A 118 -10.25 -20.56 -26.54
C GLN A 118 -10.03 -21.44 -27.78
N PRO A 119 -10.47 -22.71 -27.77
CA PRO A 119 -10.40 -23.55 -28.96
C PRO A 119 -11.28 -22.95 -30.06
N ALA A 120 -10.75 -22.87 -31.29
CA ALA A 120 -11.49 -22.40 -32.45
C ALA A 120 -12.81 -23.17 -32.58
N PRO A 121 -13.95 -22.51 -32.89
CA PRO A 121 -15.21 -23.21 -33.05
C PRO A 121 -15.07 -24.23 -34.19
N ALA A 122 -15.30 -25.51 -33.88
CA ALA A 122 -15.22 -26.59 -34.84
C ALA A 122 -16.07 -26.23 -36.07
N GLY A 123 -15.41 -26.12 -37.23
CA GLY A 123 -16.06 -25.80 -38.48
C GLY A 123 -17.14 -26.82 -38.79
N ASN A 124 -18.39 -26.36 -38.93
CA ASN A 124 -19.49 -27.18 -39.42
C ASN A 124 -19.11 -27.71 -40.82
N GLY A 125 -18.81 -29.00 -40.89
CA GLY A 125 -18.62 -29.72 -42.14
C GLY A 125 -19.90 -29.63 -42.96
N HIS A 126 -19.86 -28.84 -44.03
CA HIS A 126 -20.83 -28.92 -45.12
C HIS A 126 -20.63 -30.27 -45.81
N GLN A 127 -21.58 -31.18 -45.61
CA GLN A 127 -21.66 -32.43 -46.37
C GLN A 127 -22.30 -32.10 -47.73
N PRO A 128 -21.60 -32.29 -48.86
CA PRO A 128 -22.20 -32.06 -50.17
C PRO A 128 -23.17 -33.20 -50.55
N GLN A 129 -24.19 -32.77 -51.29
CA GLN A 129 -25.33 -33.47 -51.93
C GLN A 129 -25.16 -34.97 -52.20
#